data_AF-A0A1K2IJ94-F1
#
_entry.id   AF-A0A1K2IJ94-F1
#
_cell.length_a   1.000
_cell.length_b   1.000
_cell.length_c   1.000
_cell.angle_alpha   90.00
_cell.angle_beta   90.00
_cell.angle_gamma   90.00
#
_symmetry.space_group_name_H-M   'P 1'
#
loop_
_entity.id
_entity.type
_entity.pdbx_description
1 polymer ?
#
loop_
_entity_poly.entity_id
_entity_poly.type
_entity_poly.pdbx_seq_one_letter_code
_entity_poly.pdbx_strand_id
1 'polypeptide(L)' 'MSFKTLLAYQKEFDLAMEIFLITKDFPKSEMFGLTS' A
#
# COMPACT_ATOMS: atom_id res chain seq x y z
N MET A 1 4.72 22.86 -9.17
CA MET A 1 5.24 21.48 -9.15
C MET A 1 4.19 20.57 -8.58
N SER A 2 3.99 19.38 -9.14
CA SER A 2 3.02 18.39 -8.64
C SER A 2 3.64 17.59 -7.50
N PHE A 3 2.88 17.22 -6.47
CA PHE A 3 3.34 16.33 -5.39
C PHE A 3 3.85 14.98 -5.92
N LYS A 4 3.40 14.57 -7.11
CA LYS A 4 3.82 13.34 -7.79
C LYS A 4 5.32 13.32 -8.15
N THR A 5 5.96 14.48 -8.25
CA THR A 5 7.41 14.56 -8.55
C THR A 5 8.28 14.48 -7.30
N LEU A 6 7.68 14.47 -6.10
CA LEU A 6 8.44 14.31 -4.86
C LEU A 6 9.02 12.90 -4.80
N LEU A 7 10.31 12.78 -4.47
CA LEU A 7 10.98 11.49 -4.32
C LEU A 7 10.33 10.64 -3.23
N ALA A 8 9.90 11.28 -2.13
CA ALA A 8 9.17 10.63 -1.05
C ALA A 8 7.87 9.99 -1.56
N TYR A 9 7.08 10.74 -2.34
CA TYR A 9 5.82 10.24 -2.90
C TYR A 9 6.04 9.02 -3.80
N GLN A 10 7.04 9.06 -4.69
CA GLN A 10 7.33 7.92 -5.57
C GLN A 10 7.70 6.67 -4.77
N LYS A 11 8.60 6.80 -3.79
CA LYS A 11 9.03 5.68 -2.93
C LYS A 11 7.90 5.10 -2.08
N GLU A 12 7.09 5.96 -1.47
CA GLU A 12 5.97 5.52 -0.64
C GLU A 12 4.85 4.89 -1.47
N PHE A 13 4.62 5.40 -2.69
CA PHE A 13 3.66 4.80 -3.60
C PHE A 13 4.09 3.40 -4.04
N ASP A 14 5.36 3.22 -4.39
CA ASP A 14 5.90 1.90 -4.74
C ASP A 14 5.76 0.91 -3.57
N LEU A 15 6.08 1.36 -2.35
CA LEU A 15 5.91 0.57 -1.13
C LEU A 15 4.44 0.20 -0.86
N ALA A 16 3.51 1.15 -1.03
CA ALA A 16 2.08 0.90 -0.86
C ALA A 16 1.57 -0.14 -1.86
N MET A 17 2.08 -0.11 -3.10
CA MET A 17 1.75 -1.12 -4.12
C MET A 17 2.32 -2.49 -3.78
N GLU A 18 3.53 -2.58 -3.23
CA GLU A 18 4.12 -3.83 -2.76
C GLU A 18 3.28 -4.45 -1.62
N ILE A 19 2.91 -3.65 -0.61
CA ILE A 19 2.03 -4.08 0.49
C ILE A 19 0.67 -4.54 -0.03
N PHE A 20 0.08 -3.81 -0.97
CA PHE A 20 -1.20 -4.20 -1.59
C PHE A 20 -1.10 -5.56 -2.29
N LEU A 21 -0.01 -5.82 -3.02
CA LEU A 21 0.18 -7.11 -3.68
C LEU A 21 0.38 -8.25 -2.68
N ILE A 22 1.16 -8.03 -1.62
CA ILE A 22 1.39 -9.02 -0.56
C ILE A 22 0.08 -9.35 0.17
N THR A 23 -0.69 -8.33 0.54
CA THR A 23 -1.95 -8.49 1.29
C THR A 23 -3.08 -9.11 0.46
N LYS A 24 -2.96 -9.13 -0.87
CA LYS A 24 -3.97 -9.73 -1.76
C LYS A 24 -4.08 -11.25 -1.62
N ASP A 25 -2.99 -11.91 -1.23
CA ASP A 25 -2.95 -13.37 -1.03
C ASP A 25 -3.38 -13.78 0.38
N PHE A 26 -3.73 -12.82 1.25
CA PHE A 26 -4.14 -13.11 2.61
C PHE A 26 -5.53 -13.77 2.66
N PRO A 27 -5.82 -14.59 3.68
CA PRO A 27 -7.14 -15.17 3.88
C PRO A 27 -8.22 -14.07 3.96
N LYS A 28 -9.40 -14.32 3.38
CA LYS A 28 -10.53 -13.37 3.43
C LYS A 28 -10.95 -12.97 4.85
N SER A 29 -10.67 -13.82 5.84
CA SER A 29 -10.89 -13.52 7.25
C SER A 29 -10.07 -12.32 7.76
N GLU A 30 -8.95 -12.00 7.11
CA GLU A 30 -8.06 -10.89 7.49
C GLU A 30 -8.36 -9.59 6.74
N MET A 31 -9.31 -9.59 5.79
CA MET A 31 -9.66 -8.44 4.96
C MET A 31 -10.07 -7.19 5.76
N PHE A 32 -10.65 -7.39 6.95
CA PHE A 32 -11.05 -6.33 7.88
C PHE A 32 -10.32 -6.44 9.23
N GLY A 33 -9.24 -7.24 9.30
CA GLY A 33 -8.53 -7.52 10.56
C GLY A 33 -7.76 -6.33 11.14
N LEU A 34 -7.44 -5.33 10.31
CA LEU A 34 -6.70 -4.13 10.71
C LEU A 34 -7.59 -2.96 11.15
N THR A 35 -8.92 -3.09 11.03
CA THR A 35 -9.89 -2.16 11.62
C THR A 35 -10.31 -2.67 12.99
N SER A 36 -9.54 -2.36 14.04
CA SER A 36 -9.95 -2.46 15.45
C SER A 36 -9.82 -1.12 16.14
#